data_AF-A0A2N0X7M8-F1
#
_entry.id   AF-A0A2N0X7M8-F1
#
_cell.length_a   1.000
_cell.length_b   1.000
_cell.length_c   1.000
_cell.angle_alpha   90.00
_cell.angle_beta   90.00
_cell.angle_gamma   90.00
#
_symmetry.space_group_name_H-M   'P 1'
#
loop_
_entity.id
_entity.type
_entity.pdbx_description
1 polymer ?
#
loop_
_entity_poly.entity_id
_entity_poly.type
_entity_poly.pdbx_seq_one_letter_code
_entity_poly.pdbx_strand_id
1 'polypeptide(L)'
;LAPAYGGRGVLVTAVAWSFVCAAAYRAADFGRLGVASPARWGYLVACAVAGAAVLAAQGRGAAEVAAVALVWVFVGRRRGRPSRVRSASFFDSGMGMSFSPEVVRYYARGLLPILPLSLLLY
;
A
#
# COMPACT_ATOMS: atom_id res chain seq x y z
N LEU A 1 5.00 16.26 -4.61
CA LEU A 1 3.56 16.24 -4.26
C LEU A 1 3.19 17.32 -3.23
N ALA A 2 4.06 17.63 -2.26
CA ALA A 2 3.76 18.61 -1.19
C ALA A 2 3.21 19.99 -1.62
N PRO A 3 3.67 20.64 -2.71
CA PRO A 3 3.14 21.95 -3.10
C PRO A 3 1.69 21.91 -3.62
N ALA A 4 1.29 20.80 -4.24
CA ALA A 4 -0.01 20.68 -4.91
C ALA A 4 -1.14 20.20 -3.99
N TYR A 5 -0.80 19.57 -2.86
CA TYR A 5 -1.78 18.90 -1.98
C TYR A 5 -1.78 19.42 -0.53
N GLY A 6 -0.91 20.38 -0.18
CA GLY A 6 -0.85 20.96 1.17
C GLY A 6 -0.74 19.90 2.28
N GLY A 7 -1.49 20.05 3.37
CA GLY A 7 -1.56 19.08 4.47
C GLY A 7 -1.98 17.66 4.03
N ARG A 8 -2.79 17.54 2.97
CA ARG A 8 -3.27 16.25 2.43
C ARG A 8 -2.19 15.48 1.66
N GLY A 9 -1.05 16.11 1.38
CA GLY A 9 0.06 15.49 0.68
C GLY A 9 0.61 14.23 1.37
N VAL A 10 0.54 14.16 2.70
CA VAL A 10 0.98 12.97 3.46
C VAL A 10 0.06 11.80 3.20
N LEU A 11 -1.26 12.00 3.26
CA LEU A 11 -2.23 10.94 2.99
C LEU A 11 -2.10 10.42 1.56
N VAL A 12 -1.98 11.31 0.57
CA VAL A 12 -1.77 10.93 -0.84
C VAL A 12 -0.48 10.12 -0.99
N THR A 13 0.60 10.57 -0.35
CA THR A 13 1.89 9.84 -0.35
C THR A 13 1.76 8.48 0.31
N ALA A 14 1.08 8.41 1.46
CA ALA A 14 0.84 7.16 2.18
C ALA A 14 0.06 6.16 1.31
N VAL A 15 -1.00 6.61 0.64
CA VAL A 15 -1.79 5.78 -0.28
C VAL A 15 -0.96 5.33 -1.48
N ALA A 16 -0.28 6.26 -2.16
CA ALA A 16 0.51 5.96 -3.36
C ALA A 16 1.66 4.99 -3.05
N TRP A 17 2.44 5.26 -2.01
CA TRP A 17 3.60 4.46 -1.63
C TRP A 17 3.22 3.07 -1.11
N SER A 18 1.99 2.89 -0.61
CA SER A 18 1.49 1.56 -0.24
C SER A 18 1.44 0.58 -1.42
N PHE A 19 1.24 1.08 -2.65
CA PHE A 19 1.30 0.26 -3.86
C PHE A 19 2.73 -0.17 -4.19
N VAL A 20 3.69 0.73 -3.99
CA VAL A 20 5.12 0.43 -4.15
C VAL A 20 5.54 -0.68 -3.20
N CYS A 21 5.16 -0.58 -1.93
CA CYS A 21 5.51 -1.61 -0.95
C CYS A 21 4.79 -2.96 -1.20
N ALA A 22 3.57 -2.94 -1.73
CA ALA A 22 2.89 -4.16 -2.19
C ALA A 22 3.60 -4.80 -3.39
N ALA A 23 4.04 -3.99 -4.36
CA ALA A 23 4.80 -4.46 -5.53
C ALA A 23 6.16 -5.03 -5.12
N ALA A 24 6.91 -4.32 -4.26
CA ALA A 24 8.21 -4.76 -3.75
C ALA A 24 8.10 -6.09 -2.99
N TYR A 25 7.13 -6.22 -2.08
CA TYR A 25 6.91 -7.47 -1.34
C TYR A 25 6.61 -8.65 -2.27
N ARG A 26 5.86 -8.41 -3.37
CA ARG A 26 5.50 -9.45 -4.33
C ARG A 26 6.64 -9.80 -5.28
N ALA A 27 7.44 -8.82 -5.69
CA ALA A 27 8.61 -9.02 -6.54
C ALA A 27 9.69 -9.86 -5.83
N ALA A 28 9.81 -9.71 -4.51
CA ALA A 28 10.74 -10.48 -3.69
C ALA A 28 10.15 -11.82 -3.17
N ASP A 29 8.96 -12.23 -3.62
CA ASP A 29 8.34 -13.51 -3.23
C ASP A 29 8.77 -14.66 -4.17
N PHE A 30 9.88 -15.30 -3.82
CA PHE A 30 10.43 -16.44 -4.56
C PHE A 30 9.75 -17.78 -4.23
N GLY A 31 8.68 -17.79 -3.43
CA GLY A 31 7.98 -19.02 -3.05
C GLY A 31 7.44 -19.81 -4.25
N ARG A 32 7.18 -19.15 -5.39
CA ARG A 32 6.78 -19.83 -6.63
C ARG A 32 7.90 -20.62 -7.32
N LEU A 33 9.14 -20.32 -6.98
CA LEU A 33 10.33 -21.05 -7.45
C LEU A 33 10.74 -22.16 -6.47
N GLY A 34 9.90 -22.45 -5.45
CA GLY A 34 10.24 -23.41 -4.40
C GLY A 34 11.25 -22.90 -3.37
N VAL A 35 11.64 -21.61 -3.44
CA VAL A 35 12.64 -21.03 -2.54
C VAL A 35 11.95 -20.33 -1.38
N ALA A 36 12.15 -20.85 -0.17
CA ALA A 36 11.73 -20.20 1.07
C ALA A 36 12.72 -19.07 1.42
N SER A 37 12.43 -17.84 0.99
CA SER A 37 13.28 -16.67 1.25
C SER A 37 12.58 -15.64 2.14
N PRO A 38 13.26 -15.12 3.19
CA PRO A 38 12.76 -14.00 3.97
C PRO A 38 12.90 -12.65 3.23
N ALA A 39 13.51 -12.63 2.03
CA ALA A 39 13.80 -11.41 1.28
C ALA A 39 12.55 -10.52 1.07
N ARG A 40 11.37 -11.11 0.85
CA ARG A 40 10.11 -10.35 0.75
C ARG A 40 9.82 -9.46 1.95
N TRP A 41 10.15 -9.92 3.16
CA TRP A 41 9.99 -9.13 4.38
C TRP A 41 11.04 -8.04 4.48
N GLY A 42 12.30 -8.37 4.16
CA GLY A 42 13.39 -7.39 4.10
C GLY A 42 13.09 -6.24 3.13
N TYR A 43 12.63 -6.55 1.92
CA TYR A 43 12.25 -5.56 0.91
C TYR A 43 11.04 -4.72 1.33
N LEU A 44 10.06 -5.31 2.00
CA LEU A 44 8.91 -4.56 2.52
C LEU A 44 9.32 -3.58 3.63
N VAL A 45 10.17 -4.02 4.55
CA VAL A 45 10.71 -3.15 5.61
C VAL A 45 11.55 -2.04 4.99
N ALA A 46 12.45 -2.36 4.05
CA ALA A 46 13.25 -1.36 3.34
C ALA A 46 12.38 -0.33 2.60
N CYS A 47 11.31 -0.77 1.92
CA CYS A 47 10.35 0.13 1.27
C CYS A 47 9.66 1.08 2.26
N ALA A 48 9.21 0.56 3.41
CA ALA A 48 8.57 1.35 4.43
C ALA A 48 9.54 2.35 5.08
N VAL A 49 10.77 1.92 5.38
CA VAL A 49 11.83 2.77 5.94
C VAL A 49 12.24 3.88 4.97
N ALA A 50 12.39 3.56 3.68
CA ALA A 50 12.73 4.56 2.66
C ALA A 50 11.66 5.66 2.57
N GLY A 51 10.37 5.28 2.52
CA GLY A 51 9.28 6.26 2.55
C GLY A 51 9.24 7.06 3.85
N ALA A 52 9.52 6.42 4.99
CA ALA A 52 9.48 7.04 6.31
C ALA A 52 10.60 8.08 6.48
N ALA A 53 11.79 7.78 5.97
CA ALA A 53 12.91 8.71 5.94
C ALA A 53 12.58 9.97 5.14
N VAL A 54 11.88 9.84 3.99
CA VAL A 54 11.43 10.98 3.20
C VAL A 54 10.42 11.83 3.97
N LEU A 55 9.47 11.22 4.68
CA LEU A 55 8.50 11.95 5.51
C LEU A 55 9.19 12.66 6.68
N ALA A 56 10.14 12.01 7.35
CA ALA A 56 10.92 12.61 8.42
C ALA A 56 11.75 13.80 7.93
N ALA A 57 12.38 13.69 6.76
CA ALA A 57 13.12 14.79 6.12
C ALA A 57 12.23 15.99 5.75
N GLN A 58 10.92 15.79 5.62
CA GLN A 58 9.93 16.86 5.42
C GLN A 58 9.46 17.50 6.75
N GLY A 59 10.10 17.16 7.88
CA GLY A 59 9.78 17.72 9.20
C GLY A 59 8.51 17.16 9.84
N ARG A 60 8.07 15.95 9.43
CA ARG A 60 6.88 15.30 10.01
C ARG A 60 7.16 14.72 11.39
N GLY A 61 6.13 14.71 12.24
CA GLY A 61 6.23 14.20 13.60
C GLY A 61 6.58 12.71 13.64
N ALA A 62 7.36 12.28 14.63
CA ALA A 62 7.79 10.89 14.74
C ALA A 62 6.62 9.90 14.80
N ALA A 63 5.52 10.28 15.47
CA ALA A 63 4.30 9.48 15.56
C ALA A 63 3.61 9.32 14.19
N GLU A 64 3.52 10.39 13.40
CA GLU A 64 2.96 10.34 12.05
C GLU A 64 3.79 9.43 11.14
N VAL A 65 5.11 9.62 11.15
CA VAL A 65 6.05 8.82 10.36
C VAL A 65 5.93 7.34 10.70
N ALA A 66 5.91 7.01 11.99
CA ALA A 66 5.75 5.63 12.46
C ALA A 66 4.39 5.04 12.05
N ALA A 67 3.31 5.80 12.21
CA ALA A 67 1.97 5.35 11.83
C ALA A 67 1.89 5.06 10.32
N VAL A 68 2.40 5.95 9.47
CA VAL A 68 2.42 5.76 8.02
C VAL A 68 3.28 4.54 7.64
N ALA A 69 4.44 4.36 8.27
CA ALA A 69 5.30 3.20 8.02
C ALA A 69 4.60 1.87 8.36
N LEU A 70 3.90 1.81 9.49
CA LEU A 70 3.12 0.62 9.89
C LEU A 70 1.99 0.34 8.90
N VAL A 71 1.32 1.38 8.41
CA VAL A 71 0.29 1.26 7.37
C VAL A 71 0.90 0.68 6.09
N TRP A 72 2.07 1.14 5.65
CA TRP A 72 2.73 0.56 4.48
C TRP A 72 3.10 -0.91 4.64
N VAL A 73 3.62 -1.31 5.80
CA VAL A 73 3.92 -2.72 6.08
C VAL A 73 2.64 -3.55 6.05
N PHE A 74 1.56 -3.09 6.69
CA PHE A 74 0.29 -3.80 6.70
C PHE A 74 -0.31 -3.93 5.29
N VAL A 75 -0.40 -2.82 4.55
CA VAL A 75 -0.98 -2.79 3.21
C VAL A 75 -0.13 -3.61 2.24
N GLY A 76 1.19 -3.44 2.29
CA GLY A 76 2.14 -4.21 1.48
C GLY A 76 1.99 -5.71 1.70
N ARG A 77 1.88 -6.16 2.96
CA ARG A 77 1.61 -7.57 3.29
C ARG A 77 0.25 -8.05 2.77
N ARG A 78 -0.81 -7.25 2.94
CA ARG A 78 -2.18 -7.62 2.57
C ARG A 78 -2.37 -7.69 1.05
N ARG A 79 -1.84 -6.71 0.31
CA ARG A 79 -1.91 -6.60 -1.15
C ARG A 79 -0.85 -7.45 -1.86
N GLY A 80 0.28 -7.72 -1.22
CA GLY A 80 1.32 -8.58 -1.77
C GLY A 80 0.87 -10.02 -2.04
N ARG A 81 -0.24 -10.46 -1.43
CA ARG A 81 -0.85 -11.77 -1.72
C ARG A 81 -1.65 -11.72 -3.03
N PRO A 82 -1.35 -12.61 -3.99
CA PRO A 82 -2.08 -12.67 -5.25
C PRO A 82 -3.57 -12.93 -5.01
N SER A 83 -4.45 -12.14 -5.63
CA SER A 83 -5.86 -12.47 -5.76
C SER A 83 -6.03 -13.42 -6.95
N ARG A 84 -6.66 -14.57 -6.72
CA ARG A 84 -7.09 -15.45 -7.82
C ARG A 84 -8.44 -14.94 -8.32
N VAL A 85 -8.56 -14.73 -9.62
CA VAL A 85 -9.86 -14.49 -10.27
C VAL A 85 -10.65 -15.79 -10.15
N ARG A 86 -11.85 -15.72 -9.57
CA ARG A 86 -12.70 -16.91 -9.35
C ARG A 86 -13.98 -16.84 -10.18
N SER A 87 -14.36 -15.65 -10.62
CA SER A 87 -15.53 -15.42 -11.45
C SER A 87 -15.17 -14.53 -12.64
N ALA A 88 -15.82 -14.76 -13.78
CA ALA A 88 -15.86 -13.83 -14.91
C ALA A 88 -17.03 -12.84 -14.77
N SER A 89 -17.47 -12.58 -13.54
CA SER A 89 -18.48 -11.56 -13.29
C SER A 89 -17.83 -10.18 -13.40
N PHE A 90 -18.56 -9.23 -13.97
CA PHE A 90 -18.10 -7.86 -14.13
C PHE A 90 -19.10 -6.92 -13.47
N PHE A 91 -18.57 -6.00 -12.68
CA PHE A 91 -19.32 -4.84 -12.22
C PHE A 91 -19.10 -3.73 -13.26
N ASP A 92 -20.20 -3.28 -13.89
CA ASP A 92 -20.20 -2.08 -14.70
C ASP A 92 -20.43 -0.86 -13.79
N SER A 93 -19.51 0.09 -13.86
CA SER A 93 -19.61 1.36 -13.15
C SER A 93 -20.58 2.36 -13.80
N GLY A 94 -21.12 2.04 -14.98
CA GLY A 94 -21.91 2.97 -15.80
C GLY A 94 -21.05 4.01 -16.54
N MET A 95 -19.73 3.99 -16.35
CA MET A 95 -18.76 4.86 -17.03
C MET A 95 -17.99 4.15 -18.16
N GLY A 96 -18.52 3.03 -18.67
CA GLY A 96 -17.87 2.22 -19.70
C GLY A 96 -16.65 1.45 -19.21
N MET A 97 -16.42 1.40 -17.89
CA MET A 97 -15.38 0.58 -17.27
C MET A 97 -16.01 -0.57 -16.50
N SER A 98 -15.69 -1.79 -16.95
CA SER A 98 -16.06 -3.05 -16.32
C SER A 98 -14.88 -3.62 -15.52
N PHE A 99 -15.08 -3.85 -14.23
CA PHE A 99 -14.07 -4.48 -13.37
C PHE A 99 -14.56 -5.80 -12.80
N SER A 100 -13.66 -6.77 -12.66
CA SER A 100 -13.99 -7.97 -11.90
C SER A 100 -14.10 -7.62 -10.40
N PRO A 101 -15.04 -8.22 -9.64
CA PRO A 101 -15.16 -8.00 -8.20
C PRO A 101 -13.86 -8.28 -7.43
N GLU A 102 -13.01 -9.18 -7.95
CA GLU A 102 -11.72 -9.51 -7.36
C GLU A 102 -10.71 -8.36 -7.45
N VAL A 103 -10.78 -7.53 -8.49
CA VAL A 103 -9.99 -6.29 -8.63
C VAL A 103 -10.40 -5.29 -7.55
N VAL A 104 -11.71 -5.03 -7.41
CA VAL A 104 -12.24 -4.15 -6.37
C VAL A 104 -11.84 -4.64 -4.98
N ARG A 105 -11.99 -5.95 -4.73
CA ARG A 105 -11.59 -6.58 -3.46
C ARG A 105 -10.09 -6.49 -3.21
N TYR A 106 -9.27 -6.55 -4.25
CA TYR A 106 -7.82 -6.37 -4.13
C TYR A 106 -7.46 -4.96 -3.67
N TYR A 107 -8.02 -3.92 -4.32
CA TYR A 107 -7.76 -2.53 -3.94
C TYR A 107 -8.34 -2.18 -2.57
N ALA A 108 -9.51 -2.74 -2.23
CA ALA A 108 -10.12 -2.61 -0.92
C ALA A 108 -9.31 -3.28 0.19
N ARG A 109 -8.55 -4.34 -0.14
CA ARG A 109 -7.68 -5.04 0.80
C ARG A 109 -6.56 -4.10 1.25
N GLY A 110 -6.61 -3.68 2.51
CA GLY A 110 -5.64 -2.73 3.08
C GLY A 110 -6.15 -1.30 3.19
N LEU A 111 -7.40 -0.99 2.82
CA LEU A 111 -8.00 0.32 3.12
C LEU A 111 -8.30 0.51 4.61
N LEU A 112 -8.55 -0.58 5.35
CA LEU A 112 -8.91 -0.54 6.77
C LEU A 112 -8.01 0.37 7.63
N PRO A 113 -6.67 0.29 7.59
CA PRO A 113 -5.81 1.18 8.36
C PRO A 113 -5.61 2.57 7.74
N ILE A 114 -6.01 2.78 6.47
CA ILE A 114 -5.90 4.09 5.80
C ILE A 114 -6.97 5.05 6.34
N LEU A 115 -8.15 4.54 6.72
CA LEU A 115 -9.22 5.34 7.34
C LEU A 115 -8.79 5.99 8.68
N PRO A 116 -8.34 5.24 9.71
CA PRO A 116 -7.87 5.86 10.95
C PRO A 116 -6.60 6.68 10.75
N LEU A 117 -5.72 6.31 9.81
CA LEU A 117 -4.57 7.15 9.44
C LEU A 117 -5.02 8.50 8.91
N SER A 118 -6.09 8.55 8.10
CA SER A 118 -6.62 9.82 7.59
C SER A 118 -7.15 10.73 8.69
N LEU A 119 -7.65 10.18 9.80
CA LEU A 119 -8.07 10.95 10.98
C LEU A 119 -6.88 11.46 11.80
N LEU A 120 -5.78 10.70 11.83
CA LEU A 120 -4.55 11.09 12.55
C LEU A 120 -3.79 12.23 11.84
N LEU A 121 -3.87 12.27 10.51
CA LEU A 121 -3.14 13.23 9.67
C LEU A 121 -3.91 14.54 9.40
N TYR A 122 -5.07 14.72 10.04
CA TYR A 122 -5.95 15.90 9.96
C TYR A 122 -5.98 16.63 11.29
#